data_AF-A0A7Y9N5R3-F1
#
_entry.id   AF-A0A7Y9N5R3-F1
#
_cell.length_a   1.000
_cell.length_b   1.000
_cell.length_c   1.000
_cell.angle_alpha   90.00
_cell.angle_beta   90.00
_cell.angle_gamma   90.00
#
_symmetry.space_group_name_H-M   'P 1'
#
loop_
_entity.id
_entity.type
_entity.pdbx_description
1 polymer ?
#
loop_
_entity_poly.entity_id
_entity_poly.type
_entity_poly.pdbx_seq_one_letter_code
_entity_poly.pdbx_strand_id
1 'polypeptide(L)'
;MQSENRFFDDLAKMVNGIAGTVAGAGREAEAAMRDRAKEFVGRMDFVSREEFEAVKKMAATARAEAEALKARLDKLEGAGKAAAAAKAPAAKPAAKAAAKPAARSAKAAPKK
;
A
#
# COMPACT_ATOMS: atom_id res chain seq x y z
N MET A 1 -64.31 -39.15 -28.61
CA MET A 1 -63.03 -39.82 -28.25
C MET A 1 -61.85 -39.50 -29.21
N GLN A 2 -62.00 -38.78 -30.34
CA GLN A 2 -60.87 -38.49 -31.27
C GLN A 2 -60.26 -37.07 -31.15
N SER A 3 -60.96 -36.11 -30.57
CA SER A 3 -60.52 -34.70 -30.46
C SER A 3 -59.51 -34.47 -29.33
N GLU A 4 -59.67 -35.18 -28.21
CA GLU A 4 -58.82 -35.02 -27.02
C GLU A 4 -57.36 -35.44 -27.32
N ASN A 5 -57.16 -36.51 -28.09
CA ASN A 5 -55.83 -36.99 -28.47
C ASN A 5 -55.04 -36.04 -29.40
N ARG A 6 -55.70 -35.18 -30.20
CA ARG A 6 -55.00 -34.24 -31.08
C ARG A 6 -54.39 -33.07 -30.32
N PHE A 7 -55.08 -32.56 -29.30
CA PHE A 7 -54.57 -31.45 -28.49
C PHE A 7 -53.31 -31.84 -27.71
N PHE A 8 -53.29 -33.05 -27.14
CA PHE A 8 -52.11 -33.59 -26.46
C PHE A 8 -50.96 -33.91 -27.43
N ASP A 9 -51.25 -34.39 -28.65
CA ASP A 9 -50.23 -34.66 -29.68
C ASP A 9 -49.59 -33.37 -30.23
N ASP A 10 -50.39 -32.33 -30.47
CA ASP A 10 -49.89 -31.02 -30.89
C ASP A 10 -49.07 -30.35 -29.76
N LEU A 11 -49.49 -30.50 -28.50
CA LEU A 11 -48.70 -30.06 -27.34
C LEU A 11 -47.39 -30.85 -27.22
N ALA A 12 -47.38 -32.16 -27.42
CA ALA A 12 -46.17 -32.97 -27.36
C ALA A 12 -45.18 -32.60 -28.48
N LYS A 13 -45.67 -32.34 -29.70
CA LYS A 13 -44.86 -31.84 -30.81
C LYS A 13 -44.31 -30.45 -30.54
N MET A 14 -45.13 -29.56 -29.97
CA MET A 14 -44.71 -28.22 -29.58
C MET A 14 -43.65 -28.27 -28.46
N VAL A 15 -43.84 -29.09 -27.44
CA VAL A 15 -42.89 -29.28 -26.34
C VAL A 15 -41.57 -29.86 -26.85
N ASN A 16 -41.61 -30.85 -27.75
CA ASN A 16 -40.39 -31.38 -28.36
C ASN A 16 -39.69 -30.36 -29.27
N GLY A 17 -40.44 -29.55 -30.01
CA GLY A 17 -39.90 -28.46 -30.83
C GLY A 17 -39.27 -27.33 -29.99
N ILE A 18 -39.90 -26.98 -28.86
CA ILE A 18 -39.40 -25.99 -27.89
C ILE A 18 -38.18 -26.55 -27.15
N ALA A 19 -38.21 -27.81 -26.71
CA ALA A 19 -37.06 -28.44 -26.06
C ALA A 19 -35.83 -28.48 -26.98
N GLY A 20 -36.02 -28.74 -28.28
CA GLY A 20 -34.95 -28.70 -29.27
C GLY A 20 -34.34 -27.31 -29.48
N THR A 21 -35.17 -26.27 -29.55
CA THR A 21 -34.72 -24.88 -29.70
C THR A 21 -34.11 -24.33 -28.41
N VAL A 22 -34.64 -24.67 -27.23
CA VAL A 22 -34.07 -24.31 -25.92
C VAL A 22 -32.73 -25.00 -25.67
N ALA A 23 -32.56 -26.26 -26.08
CA ALA A 23 -31.28 -26.97 -25.96
C ALA A 23 -30.19 -26.38 -26.89
N GLY A 24 -30.57 -25.94 -28.10
CA GLY A 24 -29.66 -25.23 -29.02
C GLY A 24 -29.32 -23.82 -28.55
N ALA A 25 -30.36 -23.02 -28.25
CA ALA A 25 -30.21 -21.67 -27.71
C ALA A 25 -29.49 -21.64 -26.36
N GLY A 26 -29.62 -22.69 -25.55
CA GLY A 26 -28.91 -22.81 -24.27
C GLY A 26 -27.39 -22.91 -24.44
N ARG A 27 -26.89 -23.65 -25.44
CA ARG A 27 -25.44 -23.73 -25.71
C ARG A 27 -24.89 -22.41 -26.23
N GLU A 28 -25.64 -21.73 -27.10
CA GLU A 28 -25.25 -20.41 -27.63
C GLU A 28 -25.31 -19.34 -26.52
N ALA A 29 -26.32 -19.39 -25.66
CA ALA A 29 -26.44 -18.52 -24.50
C ALA A 29 -25.32 -18.75 -23.48
N GLU A 30 -24.92 -20.00 -23.25
CA GLU A 30 -23.80 -20.32 -22.36
C GLU A 30 -22.48 -19.73 -22.89
N ALA A 31 -22.20 -19.90 -24.19
CA ALA A 31 -21.02 -19.32 -24.81
C ALA A 31 -21.04 -17.78 -24.72
N ALA A 32 -22.16 -17.16 -25.07
CA ALA A 32 -22.35 -15.71 -24.97
C ALA A 32 -22.22 -15.20 -23.53
N MET A 33 -22.74 -15.94 -22.54
CA MET A 33 -22.64 -15.61 -21.13
C MET A 33 -21.20 -15.71 -20.62
N ARG A 34 -20.44 -16.75 -21.00
CA ARG A 34 -19.02 -16.88 -20.63
C ARG A 34 -18.20 -15.73 -21.19
N ASP A 35 -18.45 -15.33 -22.43
CA ASP A 35 -17.70 -14.21 -23.03
C ASP A 35 -18.09 -12.86 -22.40
N ARG A 36 -19.38 -12.65 -22.10
CA ARG A 36 -19.83 -11.49 -21.30
C ARG A 36 -19.19 -11.48 -19.91
N ALA A 37 -19.07 -12.64 -19.27
CA ALA A 37 -18.47 -12.77 -17.94
C ALA A 37 -16.97 -12.47 -17.96
N LYS A 38 -16.22 -12.96 -18.96
CA LYS A 38 -14.79 -12.62 -19.15
C LYS A 38 -14.62 -11.12 -19.37
N GLU A 39 -15.44 -10.52 -20.23
CA GLU A 39 -15.40 -9.08 -20.49
C GLU A 39 -15.77 -8.28 -19.24
N PHE A 40 -16.78 -8.72 -18.47
CA PHE A 40 -17.18 -8.10 -17.22
C PHE A 40 -16.07 -8.15 -16.17
N VAL A 41 -15.44 -9.32 -15.96
CA VAL A 41 -14.31 -9.47 -15.05
C VAL A 41 -13.10 -8.65 -15.51
N GLY A 42 -12.83 -8.59 -16.81
CA GLY A 42 -11.77 -7.75 -17.36
C GLY A 42 -12.03 -6.24 -17.24
N ARG A 43 -13.30 -5.82 -17.12
CA ARG A 43 -13.70 -4.43 -16.82
C ARG A 43 -13.71 -4.10 -15.33
N MET A 44 -13.67 -5.10 -14.45
CA MET A 44 -13.48 -4.83 -13.03
C MET A 44 -12.02 -4.45 -12.82
N ASP A 45 -11.75 -3.43 -12.00
CA ASP A 45 -10.40 -2.98 -11.64
C ASP A 45 -9.66 -4.03 -10.79
N PHE A 46 -9.39 -5.19 -11.37
CA PHE A 46 -8.76 -6.32 -10.71
C PHE A 46 -7.25 -6.27 -10.96
N VAL A 47 -6.47 -6.29 -9.89
CA VAL A 47 -5.01 -6.35 -9.99
C VAL A 47 -4.63 -7.77 -10.40
N SER A 48 -3.94 -7.91 -11.53
CA SER A 48 -3.47 -9.21 -11.97
C SER A 48 -2.45 -9.77 -10.99
N ARG A 49 -2.33 -11.09 -10.94
CA ARG A 49 -1.34 -11.74 -10.05
C ARG A 49 0.09 -11.32 -10.38
N GLU A 50 0.37 -11.04 -11.65
CA GLU A 50 1.70 -10.63 -12.12
C GLU A 50 2.04 -9.22 -11.67
N GLU A 51 1.11 -8.27 -11.78
CA GLU A 51 1.28 -6.91 -11.27
C GLU A 51 1.44 -6.91 -9.75
N PHE A 52 0.66 -7.72 -9.04
CA PHE A 52 0.79 -7.87 -7.60
C PHE A 52 2.19 -8.38 -7.21
N GLU A 53 2.68 -9.42 -7.89
CA GLU A 53 4.01 -9.96 -7.62
C GLU A 53 5.13 -8.98 -8.03
N ALA A 54 4.94 -8.18 -9.08
CA ALA A 54 5.87 -7.12 -9.45
C ALA A 54 5.96 -6.04 -8.36
N VAL A 55 4.83 -5.52 -7.88
CA VAL A 55 4.79 -4.51 -6.81
C VAL A 55 5.33 -5.08 -5.50
N LYS A 56 5.02 -6.33 -5.18
CA LYS A 56 5.55 -7.01 -3.98
C LYS A 56 7.07 -7.11 -4.01
N LYS A 57 7.66 -7.47 -5.15
CA LYS A 57 9.12 -7.49 -5.33
C LYS A 57 9.71 -6.08 -5.19
N MET A 58 9.10 -5.08 -5.84
CA MET A 58 9.54 -3.69 -5.74
C MET A 58 9.50 -3.20 -4.29
N ALA A 59 8.42 -3.50 -3.55
CA ALA A 59 8.28 -3.14 -2.14
C ALA A 59 9.32 -3.83 -1.25
N ALA A 60 9.63 -5.10 -1.52
CA ALA A 60 10.67 -5.83 -0.79
C ALA A 60 12.06 -5.21 -1.02
N THR A 61 12.41 -4.92 -2.27
CA THR A 61 13.68 -4.26 -2.63
C THR A 61 13.78 -2.88 -1.99
N ALA A 62 12.72 -2.07 -2.07
CA ALA A 62 12.70 -0.73 -1.48
C ALA A 62 12.90 -0.77 0.05
N ARG A 63 12.30 -1.76 0.74
CA ARG A 63 12.56 -1.95 2.18
C ARG A 63 14.01 -2.33 2.47
N ALA A 64 14.59 -3.23 1.69
CA ALA A 64 15.99 -3.62 1.86
C ALA A 64 16.94 -2.42 1.66
N GLU A 65 16.69 -1.61 0.64
CA GLU A 65 17.45 -0.38 0.37
C GLU A 65 17.27 0.65 1.49
N ALA A 66 16.05 0.82 2.02
CA ALA A 66 15.79 1.71 3.14
C ALA A 66 16.58 1.29 4.40
N GLU A 67 16.61 0.00 4.74
CA GLU A 67 17.42 -0.50 5.86
C GLU A 67 18.92 -0.29 5.64
N ALA A 68 19.41 -0.50 4.41
CA ALA A 68 20.80 -0.23 4.06
C ALA A 68 21.16 1.26 4.18
N LEU A 69 20.26 2.15 3.76
CA LEU A 69 20.43 3.60 3.89
C LEU A 69 20.40 4.04 5.36
N LYS A 70 19.46 3.54 6.17
CA LYS A 70 19.45 3.79 7.62
C LYS A 70 20.77 3.39 8.28
N ALA A 71 21.26 2.19 7.98
CA ALA A 71 22.54 1.73 8.52
C ALA A 71 23.73 2.61 8.10
N ARG A 72 23.67 3.22 6.91
CA ARG A 72 24.68 4.21 6.48
C ARG A 72 24.52 5.54 7.24
N LEU A 73 23.30 6.01 7.42
CA LEU A 73 23.01 7.23 8.19
C LEU A 73 23.49 7.08 9.63
N ASP A 74 23.16 5.97 10.31
CA ASP A 74 23.59 5.73 11.69
C ASP A 74 25.13 5.76 11.83
N LYS A 75 25.86 5.18 10.87
CA LYS A 75 27.33 5.22 10.84
C LYS A 75 27.87 6.62 10.64
N LEU A 76 27.26 7.40 9.74
CA LEU A 76 27.70 8.77 9.43
C LEU A 76 27.34 9.74 10.55
N GLU A 77 26.16 9.63 11.14
CA GLU A 77 25.74 10.43 12.28
C GLU A 77 26.58 10.12 13.52
N GLY A 78 26.88 8.84 13.77
CA GLY A 78 27.82 8.43 14.82
C GLY A 78 29.23 8.97 14.60
N ALA A 79 29.75 8.89 13.37
CA ALA A 79 31.05 9.44 12.99
C ALA A 79 31.09 10.97 13.06
N GLY A 80 30.02 11.66 12.66
CA GLY A 80 29.88 13.10 12.73
C GLY A 80 29.87 13.61 14.18
N LYS A 81 29.22 12.87 15.08
CA LYS A 81 29.22 13.18 16.53
C LYS A 81 30.60 12.97 17.16
N ALA A 82 31.30 11.91 16.77
CA ALA A 82 32.69 11.65 17.20
C ALA A 82 33.68 12.70 16.65
N ALA A 83 33.52 13.11 15.38
CA ALA A 83 34.33 14.15 14.76
C ALA A 83 34.07 15.54 15.37
N ALA A 84 32.83 15.84 15.76
CA ALA A 84 32.48 17.06 16.48
C ALA A 84 33.09 17.10 17.89
N ALA A 85 33.13 15.96 18.59
CA ALA A 85 33.81 15.83 19.89
C ALA A 85 35.34 15.95 19.78
N ALA A 86 35.94 15.45 18.69
CA ALA A 86 37.38 15.55 18.44
C ALA A 86 37.85 16.95 17.99
N LYS A 87 36.93 17.81 17.54
CA LYS A 87 37.24 19.18 17.10
C LYS A 87 37.03 20.25 18.19
N ALA A 88 36.61 19.87 19.40
CA ALA A 88 36.59 20.78 20.54
C ALA A 88 38.05 21.01 20.99
N PRO A 89 38.61 22.23 20.85
CA PRO A 89 39.97 22.48 21.30
C PRO A 89 40.01 22.33 22.83
N ALA A 90 40.96 21.53 23.32
CA ALA A 90 41.24 21.37 24.73
C ALA A 90 41.57 22.75 25.34
N ALA A 91 40.60 23.35 26.03
CA ALA A 91 40.82 24.52 26.86
C ALA A 91 41.71 24.09 28.05
N LYS A 92 43.01 24.39 27.97
CA LYS A 92 43.94 24.24 29.11
C LYS A 92 43.48 25.13 30.27
N PRO A 93 43.54 24.65 31.53
CA PRO A 93 43.23 25.46 32.70
C PRO A 93 44.47 26.30 33.05
N ALA A 94 44.42 27.60 32.81
CA ALA A 94 45.45 28.52 33.28
C ALA A 94 44.81 29.82 33.76
N ALA A 95 44.83 29.98 35.09
CA ALA A 95 45.02 31.22 35.86
C ALA A 95 43.98 31.39 36.99
N LYS A 96 44.31 30.80 38.14
CA LYS A 96 43.89 31.29 39.45
C LYS A 96 44.93 32.33 39.89
N ALA A 97 44.61 33.62 39.90
CA ALA A 97 45.23 34.61 40.79
C ALA A 97 44.56 36.01 40.69
N ALA A 98 44.22 36.56 41.87
CA ALA A 98 43.86 37.95 42.19
C ALA A 98 42.48 38.46 41.69
N ALA A 99 41.57 39.01 42.49
CA ALA A 99 41.54 39.38 43.90
C ALA A 99 40.07 39.50 44.37
N LYS A 100 39.82 39.26 45.65
CA LYS A 100 38.57 39.56 46.40
C LYS A 100 38.93 40.67 47.43
N PRO A 101 38.01 41.34 48.14
CA PRO A 101 36.63 41.82 47.87
C PRO A 101 36.55 43.37 48.03
N ALA A 102 35.46 44.01 47.58
CA ALA A 102 35.03 45.27 48.21
C ALA A 102 33.51 45.40 48.13
N ALA A 103 32.87 45.17 49.28
CA ALA A 103 31.50 45.58 49.51
C ALA A 103 31.44 47.11 49.49
N ARG A 104 30.53 47.68 48.68
CA ARG A 104 30.02 49.02 48.96
C ARG A 104 28.59 49.17 48.45
N SER A 105 27.69 49.11 49.43
CA SER A 105 26.52 49.97 49.62
C SER A 105 25.54 50.17 48.46
N ALA A 106 24.30 49.74 48.75
CA ALA A 106 23.10 50.57 48.71
C ALA A 106 22.76 51.31 47.41
N LYS A 107 21.54 51.08 46.89
CA LYS A 107 20.41 52.01 47.11
C LYS A 107 19.28 51.74 46.10
N ALA A 108 18.05 51.73 46.64
CA ALA A 108 16.76 52.05 46.01
C ALA A 108 16.17 51.13 44.93
N ALA A 109 15.19 50.33 45.39
CA ALA A 109 13.76 50.33 45.02
C ALA A 109 13.31 50.34 43.53
N PRO A 110 12.26 49.56 43.20
CA PRO A 110 11.75 49.35 41.83
C PRO A 110 10.77 50.45 41.41
N LYS A 111 10.60 50.71 40.10
CA LYS A 111 9.31 51.05 39.41
C LYS A 111 9.52 51.20 37.89
N LYS A 112 8.95 50.30 37.08
CA LYS A 112 7.79 50.51 36.19
C LYS A 112 7.62 49.30 35.28
#